data_AF-A0A8T5HA03-F1
#
_entry.id   AF-A0A8T5HA03-F1
#
_cell.length_a   1.000
_cell.length_b   1.000
_cell.length_c   1.000
_cell.angle_alpha   90.00
_cell.angle_beta   90.00
_cell.angle_gamma   90.00
#
_symmetry.space_group_name_H-M   'P 1'
#
loop_
_entity.id
_entity.type
_entity.pdbx_description
1 polymer ?
#
loop_
_entity_poly.entity_id
_entity_poly.type
_entity_poly.pdbx_seq_one_letter_code
_entity_poly.pdbx_strand_id
1 'polypeptide(L)' 'MEPKISEKAWNPELEKNILKQWEEDKIYDFTPKENNFTIDTPPPYPSGRPWHIGAAAHYSQIDMIARTARMAGKNVY' A
#
# COMPACT_ATOMS: atom_id res chain seq x y z
N MET A 1 -23.39 -5.44 16.84
CA MET A 1 -21.98 -5.76 16.56
C MET A 1 -21.19 -4.54 16.97
N GLU A 2 -20.25 -4.67 17.91
CA GLU A 2 -19.45 -3.52 18.34
C GLU A 2 -18.36 -3.20 17.31
N PRO A 3 -18.07 -1.92 17.05
CA PRO A 3 -17.03 -1.53 16.11
C PRO A 3 -15.64 -1.89 16.68
N LYS A 4 -14.78 -2.47 15.85
CA LYS A 4 -13.38 -2.79 16.22
C LYS A 4 -12.51 -1.54 16.43
N ILE A 5 -12.91 -0.41 15.85
CA ILE A 5 -12.25 0.89 16.00
C ILE A 5 -13.21 1.78 16.79
N SER A 6 -12.77 2.21 17.96
CA SER A 6 -13.59 2.97 18.92
C SER A 6 -13.46 4.48 18.75
N GLU A 7 -12.38 4.89 18.10
CA GLU A 7 -11.96 6.25 17.86
C GLU A 7 -12.93 6.93 16.90
N LYS A 8 -13.40 8.13 17.28
CA LYS A 8 -14.37 8.91 16.50
C LYS A 8 -13.72 9.94 15.58
N ALA A 9 -12.42 10.15 15.73
CA ALA A 9 -11.64 11.09 14.95
C ALA A 9 -10.35 10.43 14.47
N TRP A 10 -9.89 10.84 13.30
CA TRP A 10 -8.63 10.36 12.73
C TRP A 10 -7.44 10.87 13.55
N ASN A 11 -6.49 9.97 13.84
CA ASN A 11 -5.22 10.26 14.47
C ASN A 11 -4.07 9.77 13.58
N PRO A 12 -3.22 10.66 13.03
CA PRO A 12 -2.09 10.28 12.18
C PRO A 12 -1.09 9.30 12.82
N GLU A 13 -1.01 9.25 14.15
CA GLU A 13 -0.13 8.29 14.84
C GLU A 13 -0.53 6.83 14.60
N LEU A 14 -1.81 6.58 14.30
CA LEU A 14 -2.29 5.25 13.93
C LEU A 14 -1.60 4.75 12.65
N GLU A 15 -1.42 5.61 11.65
CA GLU A 15 -0.78 5.26 10.38
C GLU A 15 0.68 4.86 10.58
N LYS A 16 1.39 5.58 11.46
CA LYS A 16 2.79 5.26 11.79
C LYS A 16 2.93 3.89 12.44
N ASN A 17 2.02 3.56 13.37
CA ASN A 17 2.03 2.26 14.03
C ASN A 17 1.72 1.13 13.05
N ILE A 18 0.75 1.33 12.15
CA ILE A 18 0.40 0.36 11.11
C ILE A 18 1.58 0.16 10.14
N LEU A 19 2.22 1.24 9.68
CA LEU A 19 3.38 1.17 8.80
C LEU A 19 4.53 0.38 9.44
N LYS A 20 4.84 0.70 10.69
CA LYS A 20 5.87 -0.02 11.46
C LYS A 20 5.56 -1.51 11.56
N GLN A 21 4.32 -1.86 11.88
CA GLN A 21 3.89 -3.26 11.93
C GLN A 21 4.08 -3.96 10.58
N TRP A 22 3.72 -3.32 9.46
CA TRP A 22 3.90 -3.88 8.12
C TRP A 22 5.36 -4.12 7.75
N GLU A 23 6.26 -3.25 8.18
CA GLU A 23 7.71 -3.40 8.00
C GLU A 23 8.26 -4.55 8.84
N GLU A 24 7.86 -4.65 10.11
CA GLU A 24 8.27 -5.72 11.03
C GLU A 24 7.77 -7.10 10.57
N ASP A 25 6.51 -7.17 10.14
CA ASP A 25 5.88 -8.39 9.63
C ASP A 25 6.31 -8.74 8.20
N LYS A 26 7.00 -7.80 7.52
CA LYS A 26 7.49 -7.97 6.14
C LYS A 26 6.40 -8.41 5.17
N ILE A 27 5.20 -7.84 5.31
CA ILE A 27 4.01 -8.28 4.55
C ILE A 27 4.12 -8.06 3.04
N TYR A 28 5.10 -7.28 2.59
CA TYR A 28 5.38 -6.97 1.19
C TYR A 28 6.66 -7.65 0.67
N ASP A 29 7.33 -8.49 1.47
CA ASP A 29 8.46 -9.29 0.98
C ASP A 29 8.00 -10.20 -0.17
N PHE A 30 8.77 -10.20 -1.24
CA PHE A 30 8.44 -10.92 -2.45
C PHE A 30 9.45 -12.02 -2.75
N THR A 31 8.93 -13.21 -3.01
CA THR A 31 9.67 -14.35 -3.56
C THR A 31 9.00 -14.79 -4.86
N PRO A 32 9.72 -14.86 -5.98
CA PRO A 32 9.14 -15.29 -7.26
C PRO A 32 8.50 -16.69 -7.20
N LYS A 33 7.29 -16.82 -7.76
CA LYS A 33 6.50 -18.06 -7.91
C LYS A 33 5.87 -18.13 -9.31
N GLU A 34 5.14 -19.21 -9.62
CA GLU A 34 4.50 -19.38 -10.93
C GLU A 34 3.34 -18.38 -11.17
N ASN A 35 2.67 -17.91 -10.11
CA ASN A 35 1.49 -17.04 -10.19
C ASN A 35 1.79 -15.57 -9.85
N ASN A 36 2.97 -15.08 -10.27
CA ASN A 36 3.37 -13.69 -10.05
C ASN A 36 2.43 -12.72 -10.75
N PHE A 37 2.12 -11.62 -10.06
CA PHE A 37 1.38 -10.48 -10.58
C PHE A 37 2.25 -9.25 -10.40
N THR A 38 2.76 -8.70 -11.49
CA THR A 38 3.68 -7.56 -11.47
C THR A 38 2.99 -6.33 -12.02
N ILE A 39 3.13 -5.20 -11.32
CA ILE A 39 2.66 -3.92 -11.80
C ILE A 39 3.86 -3.06 -12.16
N ASP A 40 4.01 -2.72 -13.44
CA ASP A 40 5.03 -1.79 -13.88
C ASP A 40 4.56 -0.36 -13.58
N THR A 41 5.08 0.22 -12.49
CA THR A 41 4.75 1.58 -12.10
C THR A 41 5.71 2.56 -12.74
N PRO A 42 5.23 3.71 -13.26
CA PRO A 42 6.13 4.71 -13.80
C PRO A 42 7.10 5.16 -12.69
N PRO A 43 8.40 5.32 -12.97
CA PRO A 43 9.34 5.80 -11.97
C PRO A 43 8.94 7.23 -11.55
N PRO A 44 9.08 7.57 -10.26
CA PRO A 44 8.71 8.90 -9.80
C PRO A 44 9.68 9.94 -10.35
N TYR A 45 9.15 10.96 -11.03
CA TYR A 45 9.98 12.04 -11.58
C TYR A 45 10.65 12.87 -10.46
N PRO A 46 11.98 13.11 -10.53
CA PRO A 46 12.70 13.87 -9.50
C PRO A 46 12.27 15.33 -9.39
N SER A 47 11.76 15.90 -10.48
CA SER A 47 11.38 17.32 -10.60
C SER A 47 10.09 17.71 -9.86
N GLY A 48 9.29 16.72 -9.44
CA GLY A 48 7.98 16.94 -8.83
C GLY A 48 7.95 16.84 -7.31
N ARG A 49 9.03 17.18 -6.60
CA ARG A 49 9.09 17.12 -5.12
C ARG A 49 8.82 18.50 -4.48
N PRO A 50 7.94 18.61 -3.46
CA PRO A 50 7.07 17.54 -2.92
C PRO A 50 5.97 17.15 -3.91
N TRP A 51 5.51 15.89 -3.83
CA TRP A 51 4.46 15.38 -4.71
C TRP A 51 3.17 16.18 -4.53
N HIS A 52 2.56 16.56 -5.66
CA HIS A 52 1.22 17.12 -5.66
C HIS A 52 0.16 16.00 -5.53
N ILE A 53 -1.07 16.38 -5.20
CA ILE A 53 -2.18 15.45 -4.95
C ILE A 53 -2.46 14.48 -6.11
N GLY A 54 -2.18 14.89 -7.35
CA GLY A 54 -2.36 14.05 -8.54
C GLY A 54 -1.40 12.86 -8.58
N ALA A 55 -0.13 13.08 -8.21
CA ALA A 55 0.83 11.99 -8.04
C ALA A 55 0.39 11.07 -6.91
N ALA A 56 0.02 11.62 -5.74
CA ALA A 56 -0.46 10.83 -4.61
C ALA A 56 -1.66 9.95 -5.00
N ALA A 57 -2.69 10.52 -5.65
CA ALA A 57 -3.87 9.79 -6.08
C ALA A 57 -3.55 8.67 -7.09
N HIS A 58 -2.67 8.94 -8.07
CA HIS A 58 -2.27 7.94 -9.06
C HIS A 58 -1.58 6.73 -8.41
N TYR A 59 -0.60 6.95 -7.54
CA TYR A 59 0.08 5.84 -6.86
C TYR A 59 -0.84 5.12 -5.86
N SER A 60 -1.80 5.81 -5.23
CA SER A 60 -2.83 5.15 -4.39
C SER A 60 -3.72 4.20 -5.20
N GLN A 61 -4.11 4.57 -6.42
CA GLN A 61 -4.90 3.69 -7.30
C GLN A 61 -4.12 2.41 -7.66
N ILE A 62 -2.83 2.56 -7.92
CA ILE A 62 -1.95 1.41 -8.19
C ILE A 62 -1.85 0.49 -6.97
N ASP A 63 -1.66 1.06 -5.76
CA ASP A 63 -1.59 0.29 -4.52
C ASP A 63 -2.91 -0.44 -4.22
N MET A 64 -4.07 0.17 -4.52
CA MET A 64 -5.37 -0.49 -4.42
C MET A 64 -5.44 -1.74 -5.29
N ILE A 65 -4.99 -1.67 -6.55
CA ILE A 65 -4.94 -2.83 -7.46
C ILE A 65 -4.03 -3.92 -6.88
N ALA A 66 -2.85 -3.55 -6.38
CA ALA A 66 -1.90 -4.48 -5.76
C ALA A 66 -2.52 -5.22 -4.56
N ARG A 67 -3.21 -4.49 -3.66
CA ARG A 67 -3.89 -5.08 -2.50
C ARG A 67 -5.04 -5.99 -2.90
N THR A 68 -5.87 -5.58 -3.85
CA THR A 68 -6.97 -6.42 -4.34
C THR A 68 -6.44 -7.69 -5.01
N ALA A 69 -5.34 -7.61 -5.77
CA ALA A 69 -4.70 -8.79 -6.36
C ALA A 69 -4.15 -9.75 -5.29
N ARG A 70 -3.52 -9.23 -4.21
CA ARG A 70 -3.10 -10.06 -3.05
C ARG A 70 -4.29 -10.74 -2.38
N MET A 71 -5.38 -10.01 -2.15
CA MET A 71 -6.62 -10.58 -1.59
C MET A 71 -7.24 -11.67 -2.48
N ALA A 72 -7.03 -11.59 -3.80
CA ALA A 72 -7.42 -12.61 -4.77
C ALA A 72 -6.43 -13.78 -4.89
N GLY A 73 -5.42 -13.86 -4.03
CA GLY A 73 -4.43 -14.95 -3.98
C GLY A 73 -3.30 -14.86 -5.00
N LYS A 74 -3.08 -13.71 -5.63
CA LYS A 74 -1.93 -13.49 -6.54
C LYS A 74 -0.66 -13.18 -5.75
N ASN A 75 0.48 -13.62 -6.27
CA ASN A 75 1.79 -13.29 -5.70
C ASN A 75 2.28 -11.95 -6.26
N VAL A 76 1.96 -10.85 -5.57
CA VAL A 76 2.15 -9.50 -6.10
C VAL A 76 3.56 -8.98 -5.86
N TYR A 77 4.23 -8.58 -6.96
CA TYR A 77 5.48 -7.82 -6.96
C TYR A 77 5.19 -6.33 -7.13
#